data_AF-A0A928LVW1-F1
#
_entry.id   AF-A0A928LVW1-F1
#
_cell.length_a   1.000
_cell.length_b   1.000
_cell.length_c   1.000
_cell.angle_alpha   90.00
_cell.angle_beta   90.00
_cell.angle_gamma   90.00
#
_symmetry.space_group_name_H-M   'P 1'
#
loop_
_entity.id
_entity.type
_entity.pdbx_description
1 polymer ?
#
loop_
_entity_poly.entity_id
_entity_poly.type
_entity_poly.pdbx_seq_one_letter_code
_entity_poly.pdbx_strand_id
1 'polypeptide(L)'
;MYNRYIRNDDGGFTRQSHTEQTPPPKPQPPPVEPPPEKPPKAPPPAQPLGFLSGILDRLHLGDIDTGDLLLLLLLFHLFREGGDEELLIAVGLLLIL
;
A
#
# COMPACT_ATOMS: atom_id res chain seq x y z
N MET A 1 47.02 -14.73 8.62
CA MET A 1 45.88 -14.65 7.68
C MET A 1 44.65 -15.10 8.43
N TYR A 2 43.70 -14.21 8.71
CA TYR A 2 42.41 -14.57 9.33
C TYR A 2 41.29 -14.53 8.29
N ASN A 3 40.24 -15.32 8.50
CA ASN A 3 39.11 -15.39 7.60
C ASN A 3 38.37 -14.05 7.58
N ARG A 4 38.24 -13.47 6.38
CA ARG A 4 37.61 -12.16 6.15
C ARG A 4 36.19 -12.32 5.60
N TYR A 5 35.48 -13.32 6.08
CA TYR A 5 34.12 -13.67 5.70
C TYR A 5 33.20 -13.48 6.90
N ILE A 6 32.13 -12.71 6.73
CA ILE A 6 31.06 -12.56 7.71
C ILE A 6 29.86 -13.37 7.26
N ARG A 7 29.11 -13.95 8.22
CA ARG A 7 27.90 -14.72 7.94
C ARG A 7 26.71 -13.77 7.90
N ASN A 8 25.90 -13.88 6.86
CA ASN A 8 24.64 -13.15 6.71
C ASN A 8 23.48 -14.00 7.29
N ASP A 9 22.36 -13.37 7.60
CA ASP A 9 21.20 -14.02 8.25
C ASP A 9 20.54 -15.09 7.36
N ASP A 10 20.63 -14.95 6.03
CA ASP A 10 20.24 -15.98 5.04
C ASP A 10 21.18 -17.21 5.02
N GLY A 11 22.14 -17.28 5.96
CA GLY A 11 23.07 -18.39 6.13
C GLY A 11 24.30 -18.37 5.22
N GLY A 12 24.32 -17.52 4.18
CA GLY A 12 25.46 -17.30 3.28
C GLY A 12 26.60 -16.51 3.92
N PHE A 13 27.73 -16.39 3.20
CA PHE A 13 28.93 -15.69 3.66
C PHE A 13 29.39 -14.62 2.67
N THR A 14 29.65 -13.40 3.15
CA THR A 14 30.19 -12.31 2.34
C THR A 14 31.64 -11.98 2.72
N ARG A 15 32.51 -11.80 1.71
CA ARG A 15 33.92 -11.46 1.90
C ARG A 15 34.08 -9.96 2.00
N GLN A 16 34.59 -9.44 3.12
CA GLN A 16 34.95 -8.02 3.17
C GLN A 16 36.17 -7.80 2.25
N SER A 17 36.09 -6.86 1.31
CA SER A 17 37.25 -6.42 0.53
C SER A 17 38.08 -5.42 1.34
N HIS A 18 39.40 -5.44 1.16
CA HIS A 18 40.25 -4.30 1.48
C HIS A 18 40.91 -3.85 0.19
N THR A 19 40.81 -2.55 -0.06
CA THR A 19 41.64 -1.81 -1.02
C THR A 19 43.04 -1.59 -0.42
N GLU A 20 44.05 -1.38 -1.25
CA GLU A 20 45.47 -1.17 -0.88
C GLU A 20 45.96 0.23 -1.35
N GLN A 21 46.98 0.89 -0.79
CA GLN A 21 48.03 0.48 0.17
C GLN A 21 48.18 1.46 1.38
N THR A 22 49.04 1.11 2.32
CA THR A 22 49.43 1.86 3.54
C THR A 22 50.04 3.25 3.23
N PRO A 23 49.79 4.29 4.07
CA PRO A 23 50.64 4.58 5.24
C PRO A 23 49.78 4.85 6.53
N PRO A 24 50.35 5.10 7.73
CA PRO A 24 49.61 4.85 8.98
C PRO A 24 48.47 5.85 9.23
N PRO A 25 47.25 5.39 9.57
CA PRO A 25 46.12 6.27 9.80
C PRO A 25 46.26 7.02 11.13
N LYS A 26 46.24 8.35 11.04
CA LYS A 26 45.82 9.26 12.11
C LYS A 26 44.47 8.77 12.68
N PRO A 27 44.14 8.94 13.97
CA PRO A 27 42.81 8.62 14.48
C PRO A 27 41.76 9.45 13.74
N GLN A 28 41.13 8.87 12.73
CA GLN A 28 40.00 9.48 12.05
C GLN A 28 38.77 9.25 12.92
N PRO A 29 37.90 10.26 13.10
CA PRO A 29 36.57 10.02 13.66
C PRO A 29 35.87 8.94 12.81
N PRO A 30 34.90 8.19 13.39
CA PRO A 30 34.20 7.15 12.64
C PRO A 30 33.67 7.72 11.33
N PRO A 31 33.81 7.00 10.19
CA PRO A 31 33.22 7.45 8.94
C PRO A 31 31.75 7.72 9.16
N VAL A 32 31.34 8.98 9.01
CA VAL A 32 29.93 9.31 8.88
C VAL A 32 29.51 8.69 7.55
N GLU A 33 28.85 7.53 7.61
CA GLU A 33 28.15 7.01 6.44
C GLU A 33 27.28 8.16 5.91
N PRO A 34 27.40 8.55 4.63
CA PRO A 34 26.43 9.47 4.06
C PRO A 34 25.06 8.83 4.29
N PRO A 35 24.07 9.56 4.83
CA PRO A 35 22.77 8.99 5.12
C PRO A 35 22.26 8.34 3.84
N PRO A 36 21.74 7.09 3.89
CA PRO A 36 21.36 6.36 2.70
C PRO A 36 20.45 7.25 1.87
N GLU A 37 20.88 7.56 0.63
CA GLU A 37 20.09 8.37 -0.27
C GLU A 37 18.73 7.68 -0.41
N LYS A 38 17.70 8.29 0.18
CA LYS A 38 16.36 7.73 0.11
C LYS A 38 16.06 7.59 -1.38
N PRO A 39 15.72 6.38 -1.88
CA PRO A 39 15.37 6.23 -3.27
C PRO A 39 14.30 7.27 -3.59
N PRO A 40 14.41 8.01 -4.71
CA PRO A 40 13.48 9.08 -5.03
C PRO A 40 12.07 8.51 -4.89
N LYS A 41 11.25 9.12 -4.03
CA LYS A 41 9.90 8.64 -3.73
C LYS A 41 9.23 8.33 -5.06
N ALA A 42 8.97 7.05 -5.31
CA ALA A 42 8.25 6.65 -6.51
C ALA A 42 6.98 7.50 -6.55
N PRO A 43 6.66 8.15 -7.69
CA PRO A 43 5.44 8.93 -7.79
C PRO A 43 4.30 8.04 -7.32
N PRO A 44 3.39 8.53 -6.45
CA PRO A 44 2.30 7.71 -5.94
C PRO A 44 1.58 7.11 -7.15
N PRO A 45 1.22 5.80 -7.10
CA PRO A 45 0.59 5.15 -8.24
C PRO A 45 -0.58 6.02 -8.69
N ALA A 46 -0.62 6.35 -9.98
CA ALA A 46 -1.73 7.13 -10.52
C ALA A 46 -2.99 6.27 -10.36
N GLN A 47 -3.81 6.55 -9.35
CA GLN A 47 -4.97 5.75 -9.00
C GLN A 47 -6.15 6.18 -9.87
N PRO A 48 -6.55 5.44 -10.94
CA PRO A 48 -7.79 5.73 -11.66
C PRO A 48 -9.03 5.59 -10.75
N LEU A 49 -8.91 4.86 -9.63
CA LEU A 49 -9.95 4.75 -8.61
C LEU A 49 -10.16 6.02 -7.77
N GLY A 50 -9.19 6.94 -7.70
CA GLY A 50 -9.22 8.06 -6.75
C GLY A 50 -10.44 8.99 -6.89
N PHE A 51 -11.00 9.10 -8.10
CA PHE A 51 -12.23 9.86 -8.35
C PHE A 51 -13.46 9.18 -7.74
N LEU A 52 -13.59 7.86 -7.90
CA LEU A 52 -14.70 7.08 -7.34
C LEU A 52 -14.59 7.01 -5.82
N SER A 53 -13.39 6.77 -5.29
CA SER A 53 -13.12 6.82 -3.85
C SER A 53 -13.51 8.18 -3.27
N GLY A 54 -13.15 9.29 -3.92
CA GLY A 54 -13.52 10.64 -3.46
C GLY A 54 -15.01 10.98 -3.57
N ILE A 55 -15.78 10.26 -4.38
CA ILE A 55 -17.26 10.37 -4.40
C ILE A 55 -17.87 9.53 -3.29
N LEU A 56 -17.39 8.29 -3.08
CA LEU A 56 -17.82 7.44 -1.97
C LEU A 56 -17.56 8.13 -0.63
N ASP A 57 -16.36 8.70 -0.44
CA ASP A 57 -15.96 9.43 0.76
C ASP A 57 -16.87 10.65 1.02
N ARG A 58 -17.19 11.44 -0.02
CA ARG A 58 -18.16 12.55 0.06
C ARG A 58 -19.59 12.14 0.37
N LEU A 59 -19.97 10.92 0.04
CA LEU A 59 -21.29 10.34 0.31
C LEU A 59 -21.30 9.51 1.62
N HIS A 60 -20.21 9.51 2.38
CA HIS A 60 -19.98 8.65 3.56
C HIS A 60 -20.23 7.15 3.28
N LEU A 61 -20.03 6.70 2.04
CA LEU A 61 -20.10 5.29 1.62
C LEU A 61 -18.80 4.51 1.94
N GLY A 62 -17.81 5.15 2.57
CA GLY A 62 -16.55 4.52 2.95
C GLY A 62 -16.68 3.51 4.10
N ASP A 63 -17.63 3.74 5.01
CA ASP A 63 -17.91 2.90 6.17
C ASP A 63 -19.15 2.01 5.98
N ILE A 64 -19.77 2.02 4.79
CA ILE A 64 -20.99 1.27 4.51
C ILE A 64 -20.65 -0.21 4.22
N ASP A 65 -21.51 -1.12 4.66
CA ASP A 65 -21.29 -2.55 4.41
C ASP A 65 -21.35 -2.86 2.90
N THR A 66 -20.51 -3.82 2.46
CA THR A 66 -20.53 -4.25 1.06
C THR A 66 -21.88 -4.84 0.65
N GLY A 67 -22.63 -5.40 1.61
CA GLY A 67 -24.02 -5.81 1.42
C GLY A 67 -24.90 -4.62 1.04
N ASP A 68 -24.94 -3.58 1.88
CA ASP A 68 -25.76 -2.38 1.67
C ASP A 68 -25.41 -1.65 0.38
N LEU A 69 -24.12 -1.59 0.02
CA LEU A 69 -23.69 -1.02 -1.26
C LEU A 69 -24.25 -1.82 -2.46
N LEU A 70 -24.30 -3.16 -2.36
CA LEU A 70 -24.91 -4.01 -3.37
C LEU A 70 -26.44 -3.89 -3.38
N LEU A 71 -27.09 -3.74 -2.21
CA LEU A 71 -28.53 -3.47 -2.12
C LEU A 71 -28.88 -2.11 -2.72
N LEU A 72 -28.11 -1.06 -2.44
CA LEU A 72 -28.27 0.27 -3.03
C LEU A 72 -28.11 0.24 -4.55
N LEU A 73 -27.13 -0.51 -5.06
CA LEU A 73 -26.89 -0.67 -6.49
C LEU A 73 -28.01 -1.49 -7.15
N LEU A 74 -28.52 -2.55 -6.48
CA LEU A 74 -29.67 -3.34 -6.93
C LEU A 74 -30.96 -2.52 -6.94
N LEU A 75 -31.20 -1.72 -5.89
CA LEU A 75 -32.36 -0.83 -5.75
C LEU A 75 -32.33 0.25 -6.83
N PHE A 76 -31.16 0.86 -7.09
CA PHE A 76 -30.95 1.79 -8.19
C PHE A 76 -31.20 1.14 -9.55
N HIS A 77 -30.71 -0.09 -9.76
CA HIS A 77 -30.91 -0.85 -10.99
C HIS A 77 -32.40 -1.15 -11.22
N LEU A 78 -33.12 -1.64 -10.20
CA LEU A 78 -34.56 -1.89 -10.26
C LEU A 78 -35.34 -0.61 -10.57
N PHE A 79 -35.06 0.48 -9.86
CA PHE A 79 -35.74 1.76 -10.04
C PHE A 79 -35.48 2.36 -11.44
N ARG A 80 -34.26 2.24 -11.96
CA ARG A 80 -33.87 2.72 -13.29
C ARG A 80 -34.55 1.95 -14.42
N GLU A 81 -34.74 0.64 -14.25
CA GLU A 81 -35.25 -0.25 -15.30
C GLU A 81 -36.76 -0.50 -15.19
N GLY A 82 -37.41 -0.02 -14.13
CA GLY A 82 -38.84 -0.22 -13.89
C GLY A 82 -39.17 -1.67 -13.54
N GLY A 83 -38.31 -2.31 -12.72
CA GLY A 83 -38.54 -3.67 -12.22
C GLY A 83 -39.68 -3.74 -11.19
N ASP A 84 -40.03 -4.97 -10.80
CA ASP A 84 -41.22 -5.26 -10.00
C ASP A 84 -41.29 -4.42 -8.71
N GLU A 85 -42.41 -3.72 -8.52
CA GLU A 85 -42.64 -2.81 -7.37
C GLU A 85 -42.51 -3.55 -6.03
N GLU A 86 -43.00 -4.80 -5.99
CA GLU A 86 -42.93 -5.70 -4.84
C GLU A 86 -41.48 -6.04 -4.46
N LEU A 87 -40.62 -6.26 -5.46
CA LEU A 87 -39.19 -6.53 -5.27
C LEU A 87 -38.44 -5.25 -4.88
N LEU A 88 -38.83 -4.10 -5.43
CA LEU A 88 -38.27 -2.79 -5.08
C LEU A 88 -38.56 -2.45 -3.62
N ILE A 89 -39.79 -2.70 -3.16
CA ILE A 89 -40.19 -2.56 -1.76
C ILE A 89 -39.46 -3.58 -0.88
N ALA A 90 -39.36 -4.85 -1.29
CA ALA A 90 -38.66 -5.87 -0.51
C ALA A 90 -37.17 -5.55 -0.31
N VAL A 91 -36.46 -5.13 -1.36
CA VAL A 91 -35.04 -4.70 -1.28
C VAL A 91 -34.91 -3.40 -0.48
N GLY A 92 -35.82 -2.45 -0.66
CA GLY A 92 -35.84 -1.19 0.11
C GLY A 92 -36.10 -1.39 1.60
N LEU A 93 -36.94 -2.37 1.97
CA LEU A 93 -37.17 -2.76 3.37
C LEU A 93 -36.00 -3.54 3.95
N LEU A 94 -35.34 -4.39 3.15
CA LEU A 94 -34.14 -5.13 3.59
C LEU A 94 -32.95 -4.20 3.89
N LEU A 95 -32.86 -3.05 3.20
CA LEU A 95 -31.82 -2.03 3.41
C LEU A 95 -31.98 -1.24 4.73
N ILE A 96 -33.14 -1.32 5.41
CA ILE A 96 -33.43 -0.59 6.66
C ILE A 96 -33.67 -1.51 7.87
N LEU A 97 -33.42 -2.82 7.72
CA LEU A 97 -33.78 -3.87 8.68
C LEU A 97 -32.64 -4.23 9.65
#